data_AF-A0A4Z0KAT2-F1
#
_entry.id   AF-A0A4Z0KAT2-F1
#
_cell.length_a   1.000
_cell.length_b   1.000
_cell.length_c   1.000
_cell.angle_alpha   90.00
_cell.angle_beta   90.00
_cell.angle_gamma   90.00
#
_symmetry.space_group_name_H-M   'P 1'
#
loop_
_entity.id
_entity.type
_entity.pdbx_description
1 polymer ?
#
loop_
_entity_poly.entity_id
_entity_poly.type
_entity_poly.pdbx_seq_one_letter_code
_entity_poly.pdbx_strand_id
1 'polypeptide(L)'
;MDRIIEKLESGWWIVSHEQKLWLPYGELPHGLAANFDLVGQRALRIGEWQGEPVWLVLQHRRHDMGSVRQVIDQDAGLFQLAGRGVQLAEFYRSVSDTHLRAHGTRAAGVGG
;
A
#
# COMPACT_ATOMS: atom_id res chain seq x y z
N MET A 1 -2.26 0.14 -14.24
CA MET A 1 -1.03 -0.68 -14.39
C MET A 1 -0.08 -0.23 -13.30
N ASP A 2 0.51 -1.15 -12.55
CA ASP A 2 1.53 -0.79 -11.57
C ASP A 2 2.86 -0.49 -12.29
N ARG A 3 3.72 0.31 -11.66
CA ARG A 3 5.03 0.70 -12.19
C ARG A 3 6.08 0.80 -11.09
N ILE A 4 7.34 0.73 -11.50
CA ILE A 4 8.48 1.00 -10.62
C ILE A 4 8.56 2.50 -10.37
N ILE A 5 8.70 2.87 -9.10
CA ILE A 5 8.83 4.27 -8.67
C ILE A 5 10.22 4.79 -9.01
N GLU A 6 10.27 5.90 -9.73
CA GLU A 6 11.51 6.61 -10.05
C GLU A 6 11.85 7.69 -9.02
N LYS A 7 13.10 8.17 -9.01
CA LYS A 7 13.60 9.13 -8.02
C LYS A 7 12.84 10.46 -8.01
N LEU A 8 12.33 10.89 -9.15
CA LEU A 8 11.61 12.17 -9.32
C LEU A 8 10.10 12.04 -9.11
N GLU A 9 9.59 10.83 -8.87
CA GLU A 9 8.17 10.61 -8.63
C GLU A 9 7.76 11.26 -7.30
N SER A 10 6.64 11.95 -7.31
CA SER A 10 6.11 12.70 -6.17
C SER A 10 4.60 12.50 -6.04
N GLY A 11 4.06 12.88 -4.89
CA GLY A 11 2.63 12.88 -4.62
C GLY A 11 2.32 12.33 -3.24
N TRP A 12 1.14 11.74 -3.10
CA TRP A 12 0.66 11.14 -1.85
C TRP A 12 0.93 9.64 -1.82
N TRP A 13 1.50 9.15 -0.72
CA TRP A 13 1.94 7.76 -0.60
C TRP A 13 1.08 6.96 0.39
N ILE A 14 0.20 6.13 -0.15
CA ILE A 14 -0.51 5.12 0.62
C ILE A 14 0.39 3.87 0.69
N VAL A 15 1.18 3.75 1.76
CA VAL A 15 1.96 2.53 2.02
C VAL A 15 1.14 1.64 2.97
N SER A 16 0.69 0.49 2.47
CA SER A 16 -0.32 -0.33 3.17
C SER A 16 0.11 -1.78 3.35
N HIS A 17 -0.19 -2.33 4.52
CA HIS A 17 -0.02 -3.75 4.85
C HIS A 17 -0.96 -4.14 6.00
N GLU A 18 -1.62 -5.30 5.90
CA GLU A 18 -2.49 -5.85 6.96
C GLU A 18 -3.52 -4.86 7.53
N GLN A 19 -4.33 -4.28 6.64
CA GLN A 19 -5.37 -3.30 6.98
C GLN A 19 -4.85 -2.01 7.66
N LYS A 20 -3.54 -1.78 7.65
CA LYS A 20 -2.88 -0.61 8.21
C LYS A 20 -2.20 0.22 7.14
N LEU A 21 -2.04 1.50 7.45
CA LEU A 21 -1.30 2.49 6.67
C LEU A 21 -0.07 2.94 7.44
N TRP A 22 1.02 3.19 6.72
CA TRP A 22 2.14 3.90 7.29
C TRP A 22 1.82 5.39 7.39
N LEU A 23 1.88 5.91 8.61
CA LEU A 23 1.54 7.29 8.96
C LEU A 23 2.68 7.91 9.80
N PRO A 24 3.84 8.21 9.17
CA PRO A 24 4.95 8.84 9.88
C PRO A 24 4.46 10.16 10.49
N TYR A 25 4.70 10.34 11.80
CA TYR A 25 4.20 11.48 12.57
C TYR A 25 2.66 11.64 12.58
N GLY A 26 1.91 10.58 12.24
CA GLY A 26 0.44 10.59 12.23
C GLY A 26 -0.19 11.08 10.93
N GLU A 27 0.60 11.41 9.91
CA GLU A 27 0.14 11.99 8.65
C GLU A 27 0.40 11.07 7.45
N LEU A 28 -0.38 11.25 6.38
CA LEU A 28 -0.07 10.58 5.12
C LEU A 28 1.23 11.16 4.52
N PRO A 29 2.20 10.33 4.13
CA PRO A 29 3.41 10.83 3.50
C PRO A 29 3.10 11.55 2.18
N HIS A 30 3.65 12.75 2.03
CA HIS A 30 3.50 13.61 0.86
C HIS A 30 4.84 14.16 0.40
N GLY A 31 5.09 14.15 -0.91
CA GLY A 31 6.32 14.66 -1.52
C GLY A 31 7.07 13.61 -2.35
N LEU A 32 8.39 13.75 -2.46
CA LEU A 32 9.24 12.89 -3.32
C LEU A 32 9.41 11.48 -2.75
N ALA A 33 9.38 10.48 -3.63
CA ALA A 33 9.62 9.07 -3.28
C ALA A 33 10.95 8.83 -2.56
N ALA A 34 11.98 9.61 -2.92
CA ALA A 34 13.32 9.54 -2.32
C ALA A 34 13.32 9.90 -0.82
N ASN A 35 12.38 10.72 -0.35
CA ASN A 35 12.28 11.11 1.06
C ASN A 35 11.74 9.98 1.94
N PHE A 36 11.11 8.97 1.33
CA PHE A 36 10.39 7.92 2.02
C PHE A 36 10.96 6.52 1.74
N ASP A 37 12.12 6.43 1.11
CA ASP A 37 12.73 5.14 0.72
C ASP A 37 11.75 4.29 -0.11
N LEU A 38 11.11 4.92 -1.11
CA LEU A 38 10.13 4.30 -2.01
C LEU A 38 10.67 4.10 -3.43
N VAL A 39 11.83 4.66 -3.76
CA VAL A 39 12.45 4.51 -5.09
C VAL A 39 12.74 3.03 -5.37
N GLY A 40 12.41 2.57 -6.57
CA GLY A 40 12.56 1.17 -6.97
C GLY A 40 11.43 0.25 -6.49
N GLN A 41 10.53 0.72 -5.62
CA GLN A 41 9.35 -0.05 -5.22
C GLN A 41 8.29 -0.06 -6.33
N ARG A 42 7.46 -1.11 -6.35
CA ARG A 42 6.27 -1.14 -7.22
C ARG A 42 5.15 -0.34 -6.58
N ALA A 43 4.56 0.55 -7.37
CA ALA A 43 3.39 1.32 -6.96
C ALA A 43 2.27 1.27 -8.00
N LEU A 44 1.04 1.33 -7.51
CA LEU A 44 -0.16 1.52 -8.30
C LEU A 44 -0.67 2.94 -8.11
N ARG A 45 -0.88 3.68 -9.20
CA ARG A 45 -1.60 4.96 -9.11
C ARG A 45 -3.09 4.67 -8.89
N ILE A 46 -3.64 5.11 -7.77
CA ILE A 46 -5.02 4.83 -7.34
C ILE A 46 -5.96 6.04 -7.42
N GLY A 47 -5.39 7.22 -7.73
CA GLY A 47 -6.15 8.45 -7.89
C GLY A 47 -5.24 9.67 -8.04
N GLU A 48 -5.87 10.82 -7.80
CA GLU A 48 -5.25 12.13 -7.79
C GLU A 48 -5.94 12.96 -6.69
N TRP A 49 -5.16 13.75 -5.96
CA TRP A 49 -5.64 14.68 -4.95
C TRP A 49 -4.93 16.02 -5.10
N GLN A 50 -5.70 17.10 -5.23
CA GLN A 50 -5.19 18.47 -5.45
C GLN A 50 -4.20 18.58 -6.63
N GLY A 51 -4.41 17.80 -7.70
CA GLY A 51 -3.54 17.78 -8.88
C GLY A 51 -2.30 16.88 -8.73
N GLU A 52 -2.10 16.24 -7.58
CA GLU A 52 -0.98 15.34 -7.33
C GLU A 52 -1.41 13.87 -7.34
N PRO A 53 -0.61 12.97 -7.91
CA PRO A 53 -0.94 11.56 -7.97
C PRO A 53 -0.97 10.93 -6.57
N VAL A 54 -1.89 9.99 -6.37
CA VAL A 54 -1.95 9.16 -5.15
C VAL A 54 -1.53 7.74 -5.50
N TRP A 55 -0.54 7.26 -4.77
CA TRP A 55 0.16 6.00 -5.02
C TRP A 55 -0.12 5.00 -3.92
N LEU A 56 -0.39 3.75 -4.30
CA LEU A 56 -0.46 2.61 -3.40
C LEU A 56 0.83 1.79 -3.51
N VAL A 57 1.48 1.55 -2.38
CA VAL A 57 2.64 0.67 -2.23
C VAL A 57 2.29 -0.43 -1.22
N LEU A 58 2.42 -1.68 -1.64
CA LEU A 58 2.08 -2.86 -0.83
C LEU A 58 3.28 -3.30 -0.01
N GLN A 59 3.55 -2.61 1.11
CA GLN A 59 4.73 -2.85 1.92
C GLN A 59 4.46 -2.58 3.40
N HIS A 60 5.08 -3.37 4.27
CA HIS A 60 5.13 -3.13 5.71
C HIS A 60 6.25 -2.14 6.08
N ARG A 61 5.99 -1.22 7.01
CA ARG A 61 7.02 -0.37 7.65
C ARG A 61 7.14 -0.74 9.12
N ARG A 62 8.37 -0.67 9.66
CA ARG A 62 8.68 -1.13 11.03
C ARG A 62 7.98 -0.33 12.12
N HIS A 63 7.72 0.95 11.87
CA HIS A 63 7.12 1.89 12.80
C HIS A 63 5.94 2.59 12.14
N ASP A 64 5.09 3.21 12.96
CA ASP A 64 4.03 4.12 12.54
C ASP A 64 2.98 3.50 11.59
N MET A 65 2.82 2.17 11.64
CA MET A 65 1.71 1.49 10.98
C MET A 65 0.44 1.69 11.83
N GLY A 66 -0.52 2.43 11.28
CA GLY A 66 -1.73 2.89 11.96
C GLY A 66 -3.02 2.56 11.21
N SER A 67 -4.15 2.87 11.83
CA SER A 67 -5.47 2.71 11.20
C SER A 67 -5.75 3.88 10.27
N VAL A 68 -6.39 3.62 9.11
CA VAL A 68 -6.89 4.69 8.22
C VAL A 68 -7.80 5.71 8.94
N ARG A 69 -8.43 5.32 10.05
CA ARG A 69 -9.24 6.22 10.87
C ARG A 69 -8.46 7.41 11.43
N GLN A 70 -7.13 7.33 11.55
CA GLN A 70 -6.31 8.46 12.00
C GLN A 70 -6.24 9.61 10.98
N VAL A 71 -6.60 9.35 9.72
CA VAL A 71 -6.62 10.33 8.63
C VAL A 71 -8.00 11.00 8.49
N ILE A 72 -9.01 10.57 9.26
CA ILE A 72 -10.39 11.03 9.10
C ILE A 72 -10.55 12.55 9.29
N ASP A 73 -9.76 13.14 10.19
CA ASP A 73 -9.81 14.56 10.52
C ASP A 73 -8.87 15.42 9.65
N GLN A 74 -8.05 14.80 8.78
CA GLN A 74 -7.12 15.52 7.90
C GLN A 74 -7.86 16.10 6.70
N ASP A 75 -8.51 15.23 5.92
CA ASP A 75 -9.33 15.62 4.77
C ASP A 75 -10.21 14.44 4.31
N ALA A 76 -11.46 14.72 3.93
CA ALA A 76 -12.41 13.69 3.53
C ALA A 76 -12.05 12.98 2.21
N GLY A 77 -11.50 13.69 1.24
CA GLY A 77 -11.06 13.14 -0.04
C GLY A 77 -9.82 12.26 0.10
N LEU A 78 -8.83 12.71 0.88
CA LEU A 78 -7.66 11.89 1.22
C LEU A 78 -8.05 10.65 2.02
N PHE A 79 -8.97 10.77 2.97
CA PHE A 79 -9.49 9.62 3.73
C PHE A 79 -10.12 8.56 2.82
N GLN A 80 -10.92 8.98 1.82
CA GLN A 80 -11.51 8.05 0.85
C GLN A 80 -10.45 7.36 -0.02
N LEU A 81 -9.42 8.09 -0.48
CA LEU A 81 -8.33 7.53 -1.27
C LEU A 81 -7.45 6.58 -0.43
N ALA A 82 -7.17 6.92 0.82
CA ALA A 82 -6.47 6.07 1.76
C ALA A 82 -7.25 4.77 2.05
N GLY A 83 -8.57 4.88 2.30
CA GLY A 83 -9.45 3.73 2.51
C GLY A 83 -9.51 2.80 1.29
N ARG A 84 -9.60 3.37 0.09
CA ARG A 84 -9.49 2.61 -1.17
C ARG A 84 -8.16 1.87 -1.26
N GLY A 85 -7.07 2.53 -0.92
CA GLY A 85 -5.73 1.93 -0.93
C GLY A 85 -5.61 0.73 0.02
N VAL A 86 -6.15 0.84 1.24
CA VAL A 86 -6.21 -0.28 2.19
C VAL A 86 -7.04 -1.44 1.65
N GLN A 87 -8.22 -1.18 1.09
CA GLN A 87 -9.07 -2.22 0.49
C GLN A 87 -8.37 -2.93 -0.67
N LEU A 88 -7.70 -2.19 -1.54
CA LEU A 88 -6.93 -2.76 -2.65
C LEU A 88 -5.77 -3.62 -2.15
N ALA A 89 -5.06 -3.18 -1.10
CA ALA A 89 -3.96 -3.95 -0.52
C ALA A 89 -4.43 -5.33 -0.01
N GLU A 90 -5.58 -5.37 0.67
CA GLU A 90 -6.18 -6.62 1.14
C GLU A 90 -6.65 -7.51 -0.01
N PHE A 91 -7.23 -6.92 -1.05
CA PHE A 91 -7.61 -7.66 -2.25
C PHE A 91 -6.40 -8.36 -2.90
N TYR A 92 -5.31 -7.63 -3.13
CA TYR A 92 -4.10 -8.21 -3.74
C TYR A 92 -3.48 -9.30 -2.86
N ARG A 93 -3.44 -9.10 -1.53
CA ARG A 93 -2.96 -10.13 -0.59
C ARG A 93 -3.80 -11.40 -0.67
N SER A 94 -5.12 -11.29 -0.67
CA SER A 94 -6.03 -12.44 -0.74
C SER A 94 -5.84 -13.24 -2.03
N VAL A 95 -5.59 -12.57 -3.16
CA VAL A 95 -5.35 -13.23 -4.45
C VAL A 95 -4.00 -13.97 -4.44
N SER A 96 -2.94 -13.32 -3.94
CA SER A 96 -1.63 -13.93 -3.77
C SER A 96 -1.67 -15.17 -2.87
N ASP A 97 -2.38 -15.10 -1.75
CA ASP A 97 -2.53 -16.23 -0.81
C ASP A 97 -3.32 -17.39 -1.43
N THR A 98 -4.36 -17.10 -2.20
CA THR A 98 -5.15 -18.12 -2.90
C THR A 98 -4.30 -18.87 -3.93
N HIS A 99 -3.44 -18.15 -4.67
CA HIS A 99 -2.51 -18.76 -5.62
C HIS A 99 -1.46 -19.64 -4.91
N LEU A 100 -0.90 -19.17 -3.78
CA LEU A 100 0.04 -19.96 -2.99
C LEU A 100 -0.59 -21.25 -2.43
N ARG A 101 -1.84 -21.18 -1.97
CA ARG A 101 -2.59 -22.34 -1.45
C ARG A 101 -2.98 -23.35 -2.52
N ALA A 102 -3.31 -22.89 -3.73
CA ALA A 102 -3.64 -23.76 -4.86
C ALA A 102 -2.44 -24.61 -5.33
N HIS A 103 -1.21 -24.09 -5.20
CA HIS A 103 0.02 -24.79 -5.61
C HIS A 103 0.75 -25.51 -4.46
N GLY A 104 0.36 -25.31 -3.20
CA GLY A 104 1.00 -25.92 -2.02
C GLY A 104 0.45 -27.30 -1.58
N THR A 105 -0.67 -27.78 -2.15
CA THR A 105 -1.37 -29.00 -1.66
C THR A 105 -0.98 -30.28 -2.43
N ARG A 106 0.30 -30.44 -2.80
CA ARG A 106 0.77 -31.66 -3.51
C ARG A 106 2.08 -32.25 -2.99
N ALA A 107 2.30 -32.17 -1.68
CA ALA A 107 3.42 -32.82 -1.01
C ALA A 107 3.06 -33.28 0.42
N ALA A 108 2.00 -34.08 0.56
CA ALA A 108 1.76 -34.85 1.78
C ALA A 108 0.96 -36.10 1.42
N GLY A 109 1.67 -37.20 1.15
CA GLY A 109 1.05 -38.52 1.01
C GLY A 109 1.64 -39.35 -0.11
N VAL A 110 2.83 -39.92 0.10
CA VAL A 110 3.11 -41.36 -0.12
C VAL A 110 4.27 -41.73 0.81
N GLY A 111 3.99 -42.59 1.79
CA GLY A 111 4.96 -43.03 2.79
C GLY A 111 4.29 -44.05 3.70
N GLY A 112 3.91 -45.19 3.11
CA GLY A 112 3.35 -46.38 3.75
C GLY A 112 3.59 -47.57 2.85
#